data_AF-A0A1D6GJR8-F1
#
_entry.id   AF-A0A1D6GJR8-F1
#
_cell.length_a   1.000
_cell.length_b   1.000
_cell.length_c   1.000
_cell.angle_alpha   90.00
_cell.angle_beta   90.00
_cell.angle_gamma   90.00
#
_symmetry.space_group_name_H-M   'P 1'
#
loop_
_entity.id
_entity.type
_entity.pdbx_description
1 polymer ?
#
loop_
_entity_poly.entity_id
_entity_poly.type
_entity_poly.pdbx_seq_one_letter_code
_entity_poly.pdbx_strand_id
1 'polypeptide(L)'
;MHMQVQGVVQDRNGRTVATLFGKWDESMHYVMGDCFGKGMGTEQFSEAHLLWKRSKPPNFPTRYNLTRFAITLNELTPGLKEKLPPTDSRLRPDQRCLEKGEYERANAEKLRLEQKQRQVSL
;
A
#
# COMPACT_ATOMS: atom_id res chain seq x y z
N MET A 1 19.15 -2.13 3.56
CA MET A 1 17.76 -2.34 3.97
C MET A 1 17.35 -3.74 3.56
N HIS A 2 16.91 -4.59 4.50
CA HIS A 2 16.51 -5.97 4.19
C HIS A 2 15.05 -5.97 3.72
N MET A 3 14.83 -6.23 2.42
CA MET A 3 13.50 -6.32 1.80
C MET A 3 12.94 -7.75 1.83
N GLN A 4 13.75 -8.70 2.30
CA GLN A 4 13.45 -10.11 2.27
C GLN A 4 12.42 -10.48 3.35
N VAL A 5 11.46 -11.29 2.96
CA VAL A 5 10.43 -11.84 3.85
C VAL A 5 10.50 -13.35 3.76
N GLN A 6 10.48 -14.00 4.92
CA GLN A 6 10.39 -15.44 5.07
C GLN A 6 9.36 -15.75 6.14
N GLY A 7 8.66 -16.86 5.98
CA GLY A 7 7.68 -17.33 6.94
C GLY A 7 7.34 -18.79 6.70
N VAL A 8 6.63 -19.39 7.64
CA VAL A 8 6.15 -20.77 7.54
C VAL A 8 4.67 -20.82 7.92
N VAL A 9 3.94 -21.72 7.29
CA VAL A 9 2.56 -22.05 7.65
C VAL A 9 2.60 -23.37 8.41
N GLN A 10 2.00 -23.40 9.60
CA GLN A 10 1.96 -24.59 10.45
C GLN A 10 0.52 -25.09 10.64
N ASP A 11 0.36 -26.41 10.74
CA ASP A 11 -0.91 -27.02 11.13
C ASP A 11 -1.16 -26.90 12.65
N ARG A 12 -2.31 -27.39 13.13
CA ARG A 12 -2.66 -27.40 14.56
C ARG A 12 -1.65 -28.17 15.43
N ASN A 13 -0.90 -29.09 14.84
CA ASN A 13 0.07 -29.93 15.54
C ASN A 13 1.49 -29.34 15.49
N GLY A 14 1.67 -28.13 14.93
CA GLY A 14 2.95 -27.46 14.79
C GLY A 14 3.81 -27.97 13.64
N ARG A 15 3.27 -28.81 12.74
CA ARG A 15 4.00 -29.29 11.57
C ARG A 15 3.98 -28.21 10.48
N THR A 16 5.15 -27.89 9.94
CA THR A 16 5.27 -26.96 8.80
C THR A 16 4.68 -27.60 7.55
N VAL A 17 3.62 -26.98 7.02
CA VAL A 17 2.92 -27.43 5.82
C VAL A 17 3.35 -26.69 4.56
N ALA A 18 3.82 -25.45 4.71
CA ALA A 18 4.32 -24.65 3.61
C ALA A 18 5.34 -23.63 4.09
N THR A 19 6.25 -23.28 3.21
CA THR A 19 7.27 -22.26 3.41
C THR A 19 7.00 -21.08 2.50
N LEU A 20 6.93 -19.88 3.07
CA LEU A 20 6.70 -18.61 2.39
C LEU A 20 8.02 -17.84 2.27
N PHE A 21 8.28 -17.29 1.10
CA PHE A 21 9.48 -16.47 0.90
C PHE A 21 9.29 -15.45 -0.22
N GLY A 22 10.08 -14.38 -0.18
CA GLY A 22 10.09 -13.38 -1.23
C GLY A 22 10.64 -12.05 -0.76
N LYS A 23 10.22 -10.99 -1.43
CA LYS A 23 10.43 -9.61 -0.98
C LYS A 23 9.07 -8.93 -0.93
N TRP A 24 8.75 -8.27 0.18
CA TRP A 24 7.47 -7.55 0.35
C TRP A 24 7.23 -6.49 -0.73
N ASP A 25 8.32 -6.09 -1.37
CA ASP A 25 8.39 -5.02 -2.32
C ASP A 25 8.47 -5.55 -3.78
N GLU A 26 8.57 -6.86 -4.03
CA GLU A 26 8.60 -7.39 -5.40
C GLU A 26 7.53 -8.47 -5.61
N SER A 27 7.64 -9.55 -4.85
CA SER A 27 6.76 -10.72 -4.97
C SER A 27 6.92 -11.66 -3.78
N MET A 28 5.86 -12.41 -3.51
CA MET A 28 5.80 -13.46 -2.50
C MET A 28 5.46 -14.79 -3.17
N HIS A 29 6.16 -15.83 -2.77
CA HIS A 29 6.00 -17.19 -3.25
C HIS A 29 5.81 -18.14 -2.06
N TYR A 30 5.27 -19.31 -2.36
CA TYR A 30 5.25 -20.42 -1.41
C TYR A 30 5.71 -21.71 -2.06
N VAL A 31 6.14 -22.63 -1.22
CA VAL A 31 6.36 -24.02 -1.60
C VAL A 31 5.86 -24.92 -0.47
N MET A 32 5.42 -26.12 -0.80
CA MET A 32 4.88 -27.06 0.18
C MET A 32 6.03 -27.70 0.99
N GLY A 33 5.79 -27.91 2.28
CA GLY A 33 6.77 -28.46 3.22
C GLY A 33 7.71 -27.43 3.84
N ASP A 34 8.70 -27.93 4.60
CA ASP A 34 9.76 -27.13 5.24
C ASP A 34 11.01 -27.11 4.35
N CYS A 35 11.29 -25.95 3.76
CA CYS A 35 12.43 -25.76 2.86
C CYS A 35 13.58 -25.01 3.53
N PHE A 36 13.44 -24.63 4.80
CA PHE A 36 14.50 -24.02 5.60
C PHE A 36 15.16 -25.02 6.56
N GLY A 37 14.62 -26.24 6.66
CA GLY A 37 15.23 -27.36 7.38
C GLY A 37 16.61 -27.76 6.83
N LYS A 38 17.50 -28.25 7.71
CA LYS A 38 18.86 -28.67 7.37
C LYS A 38 18.86 -29.79 6.32
N GLY A 39 19.31 -29.47 5.09
CA GLY A 39 19.70 -30.47 4.09
C GLY A 39 19.03 -30.39 2.71
N MET A 40 18.46 -29.26 2.29
CA MET A 40 17.75 -29.16 1.02
C MET A 40 18.41 -28.19 0.03
N GLY A 41 18.78 -28.73 -1.13
CA GLY A 41 19.40 -28.01 -2.24
C GLY A 41 18.42 -27.15 -3.03
N THR A 42 18.99 -26.39 -3.96
CA THR A 42 18.34 -25.45 -4.90
C THR A 42 17.16 -26.03 -5.69
N GLU A 43 17.00 -27.36 -5.75
CA GLU A 43 15.98 -28.05 -6.54
C GLU A 43 14.55 -27.84 -6.02
N GLN A 44 14.33 -27.63 -4.72
CA GLN A 44 12.97 -27.42 -4.20
C GLN A 44 12.37 -26.06 -4.53
N PHE A 45 13.18 -25.05 -4.83
CA PHE A 45 12.68 -23.75 -5.30
C PHE A 45 12.13 -23.83 -6.73
N SER A 46 12.36 -24.93 -7.46
CA SER A 46 11.79 -25.13 -8.80
C SER A 46 10.27 -25.31 -8.79
N GLU A 47 9.69 -25.77 -7.66
CA GLU A 47 8.23 -25.89 -7.46
C GLU A 47 7.62 -24.65 -6.80
N ALA A 48 8.34 -23.52 -6.74
CA ALA A 48 7.83 -22.31 -6.11
C ALA A 48 6.60 -21.76 -6.85
N HIS A 49 5.50 -21.59 -6.12
CA HIS A 49 4.26 -21.04 -6.63
C HIS A 49 4.14 -19.55 -6.25
N LEU A 50 3.80 -18.70 -7.22
CA LEU A 50 3.58 -17.27 -7.01
C LEU A 50 2.26 -17.03 -6.25
N LEU A 51 2.34 -16.35 -5.10
CA LEU A 51 1.17 -15.92 -4.33
C LEU A 51 0.77 -14.47 -4.63
N TRP A 52 1.75 -13.59 -4.67
CA TRP A 52 1.53 -12.16 -4.84
C TRP A 52 2.69 -11.53 -5.60
N LYS A 53 2.38 -10.55 -6.44
CA LYS A 53 3.38 -9.75 -7.15
C LYS A 53 2.98 -8.28 -7.11
N ARG A 54 3.95 -7.39 -6.87
CA ARG A 54 3.75 -5.95 -6.92
C ARG A 54 3.16 -5.56 -8.29
N SER A 55 2.11 -4.74 -8.28
CA SER A 55 1.57 -4.15 -9.50
C SER A 55 2.60 -3.28 -10.22
N LYS A 56 2.57 -3.27 -11.55
CA LYS A 56 3.44 -2.38 -12.34
C LYS A 56 3.19 -0.91 -11.95
N PRO A 57 4.25 -0.09 -11.83
CA PRO A 57 4.11 1.35 -11.60
C PRO A 57 3.30 2.00 -12.74
N PRO A 58 2.74 3.20 -12.52
CA PRO A 58 2.08 3.95 -13.60
C PRO A 58 3.08 4.26 -14.72
N ASN A 59 2.60 4.30 -15.97
CA ASN A 59 3.42 4.64 -17.13
C ASN A 59 4.03 6.05 -17.00
N PHE A 60 3.31 6.95 -16.33
CA PHE A 60 3.74 8.32 -16.05
C PHE A 60 3.94 8.48 -14.54
N PRO A 61 5.17 8.73 -14.07
CA PRO A 61 5.44 8.96 -12.67
C PRO A 61 4.73 10.23 -12.17
N THR A 62 4.08 10.12 -11.02
CA THR A 62 3.60 11.31 -10.29
C THR A 62 4.75 12.01 -9.58
N ARG A 63 4.58 13.27 -9.19
CA ARG A 63 5.55 13.99 -8.34
C ARG A 63 5.84 13.31 -6.99
N TYR A 64 4.96 12.40 -6.56
CA TYR A 64 5.00 11.75 -5.25
C TYR A 64 5.19 10.22 -5.33
N ASN A 65 5.64 9.69 -6.47
CA ASN A 65 5.84 8.24 -6.69
C ASN A 65 4.61 7.37 -6.33
N LEU A 66 3.40 7.90 -6.53
CA LEU A 66 2.16 7.19 -6.25
C LEU A 66 2.01 5.96 -7.14
N THR A 67 1.48 4.89 -6.57
CA THR A 67 1.04 3.71 -7.34
C THR A 67 -0.21 4.06 -8.16
N ARG A 68 -0.50 3.26 -9.19
CA ARG A 68 -1.73 3.40 -9.99
C ARG A 68 -2.99 3.40 -9.11
N PHE A 69 -3.02 2.56 -8.07
CA PHE A 69 -4.12 2.52 -7.12
C PHE A 69 -4.16 3.78 -6.25
N ALA A 70 -3.02 4.26 -5.75
CA ALA A 70 -2.99 5.47 -4.92
C ALA A 70 -3.46 6.73 -5.67
N ILE A 71 -3.19 6.81 -6.98
CA ILE A 71 -3.70 7.91 -7.83
C ILE A 71 -5.23 7.99 -7.81
N THR A 72 -5.93 6.85 -7.79
CA THR A 72 -7.40 6.84 -7.86
C THR A 72 -8.07 7.15 -6.52
N LEU A 73 -7.33 7.07 -5.39
CA LEU A 73 -7.92 7.22 -4.06
C LEU A 73 -8.55 8.60 -3.85
N ASN A 74 -7.92 9.67 -4.37
CA ASN A 74 -8.39 11.03 -4.18
C ASN A 74 -9.13 11.62 -5.40
N GLU A 75 -9.46 10.80 -6.40
CA GLU A 75 -10.23 11.23 -7.56
C GLU A 75 -11.69 11.53 -7.17
N LEU A 76 -12.21 12.67 -7.65
CA LEU A 76 -13.63 13.01 -7.59
C LEU A 76 -14.23 12.81 -8.98
N THR A 77 -14.83 11.64 -9.20
CA THR A 77 -15.54 11.36 -10.45
C THR A 77 -16.85 12.17 -10.55
N PRO A 78 -17.33 12.48 -11.76
CA PRO A 78 -18.60 13.18 -11.94
C PRO A 78 -19.75 12.46 -11.21
N GLY A 79 -20.56 13.20 -10.44
CA GLY A 79 -21.69 12.63 -9.69
C GLY A 79 -21.32 11.95 -8.36
N LEU A 80 -20.03 11.82 -8.03
CA LEU A 80 -19.60 11.27 -6.74
C LEU A 80 -19.73 12.30 -5.62
N LYS A 81 -19.38 13.56 -5.89
CA LYS A 81 -19.35 14.63 -4.87
C LYS A 81 -20.68 14.80 -4.16
N GLU A 82 -21.78 14.67 -4.88
CA GLU A 82 -23.16 14.81 -4.40
C GLU A 82 -23.57 13.67 -3.44
N LYS A 83 -22.82 12.56 -3.45
CA LYS A 83 -23.08 11.36 -2.63
C LYS A 83 -22.15 11.24 -1.43
N LEU A 84 -21.09 12.05 -1.37
CA LEU A 84 -20.09 11.99 -0.31
C LEU A 84 -20.57 12.75 0.93
N PRO A 85 -20.28 12.23 2.15
CA PRO A 85 -20.44 13.04 3.35
C PRO A 85 -19.48 14.24 3.31
N PRO A 86 -19.80 15.35 4.00
CA PRO A 86 -18.93 16.53 4.04
C PRO A 86 -17.55 16.26 4.65
N THR A 87 -17.37 15.13 5.34
CA THR A 87 -16.14 14.68 5.98
C THR A 87 -15.27 13.78 5.11
N ASP A 88 -15.68 13.44 3.88
CA ASP A 88 -14.86 12.63 2.98
C ASP A 88 -13.55 13.36 2.63
N SER A 89 -12.42 12.66 2.69
CA SER A 89 -11.10 13.26 2.46
C SER A 89 -10.94 13.88 1.08
N ARG A 90 -11.70 13.44 0.07
CA ARG A 90 -11.67 14.03 -1.28
C ARG A 90 -12.12 15.49 -1.32
N LEU A 91 -12.88 15.91 -0.30
CA LEU A 91 -13.41 17.25 -0.14
C LEU A 91 -12.47 18.16 0.67
N ARG A 92 -11.34 17.64 1.16
CA ARG A 92 -10.38 18.40 1.96
C ARG A 92 -9.65 19.44 1.09
N PRO A 93 -9.84 20.75 1.32
CA PRO A 93 -9.44 21.78 0.36
C PRO A 93 -7.92 21.98 0.23
N ASP A 94 -7.18 21.86 1.34
CA ASP A 94 -5.71 21.94 1.35
C ASP A 94 -5.08 20.84 0.48
N GLN A 95 -5.52 19.59 0.65
CA GLN A 95 -5.07 18.46 -0.14
C GLN A 95 -5.42 18.62 -1.63
N ARG A 96 -6.61 19.17 -1.95
CA ARG A 96 -7.02 19.42 -3.34
C ARG A 96 -6.18 20.52 -4.00
N CYS A 97 -5.87 21.59 -3.30
CA CYS A 97 -4.98 22.65 -3.80
C CYS A 97 -3.56 22.09 -4.06
N LEU A 98 -3.05 21.23 -3.17
CA LEU A 98 -1.75 20.60 -3.33
C LEU A 98 -1.67 19.74 -4.61
N GLU A 99 -2.70 18.91 -4.86
CA GLU A 99 -2.76 18.08 -6.07
C GLU A 99 -2.78 18.90 -7.36
N LYS A 100 -3.37 20.10 -7.33
CA LYS A 100 -3.40 21.05 -8.45
C LYS A 100 -2.10 21.86 -8.59
N GLY A 101 -1.16 21.71 -7.65
CA GLY A 101 0.09 22.49 -7.61
C GLY A 101 -0.09 23.92 -7.08
N GLU A 102 -1.20 24.22 -6.43
CA GLU A 102 -1.51 25.53 -5.84
C GLU A 102 -0.94 25.63 -4.40
N TYR A 103 0.39 25.60 -4.27
CA TYR A 103 1.07 25.42 -2.97
C TYR A 103 0.72 26.48 -1.92
N GLU A 104 0.68 27.77 -2.29
CA GLU A 104 0.34 28.85 -1.36
C GLU A 104 -1.10 28.70 -0.82
N ARG A 105 -2.04 28.37 -1.70
CA ARG A 105 -3.44 28.12 -1.32
C ARG A 105 -3.57 26.88 -0.43
N ALA A 106 -2.82 25.83 -0.75
CA ALA A 106 -2.78 24.62 0.07
C ALA A 106 -2.32 24.90 1.50
N ASN A 107 -1.25 25.69 1.66
CA ASN A 107 -0.73 26.07 2.97
C ASN A 107 -1.74 26.92 3.76
N ALA A 108 -2.38 27.90 3.11
CA ALA A 108 -3.41 28.74 3.75
C ALA A 108 -4.62 27.92 4.21
N GLU A 109 -5.14 27.02 3.38
CA GLU A 109 -6.26 26.14 3.74
C GLU A 109 -5.88 25.16 4.86
N LYS A 110 -4.66 24.62 4.84
CA LYS A 110 -4.16 23.74 5.90
C LYS A 110 -4.20 24.44 7.25
N LEU A 111 -3.63 25.65 7.32
CA LEU A 111 -3.61 26.44 8.54
C LEU A 111 -5.04 26.72 9.05
N ARG A 112 -5.93 27.13 8.15
CA ARG A 112 -7.34 27.42 8.47
C ARG A 112 -8.06 26.19 9.05
N LEU A 113 -7.86 25.00 8.46
CA LEU A 113 -8.48 23.76 8.92
C LEU A 113 -7.97 23.35 10.31
N GLU A 114 -6.66 23.34 10.51
CA GLU A 114 -6.06 22.94 11.78
C GLU A 114 -6.40 23.91 12.92
N GLN A 115 -6.47 25.22 12.65
CA GLN A 115 -6.92 26.21 13.63
C GLN A 115 -8.37 25.97 14.05
N LYS A 116 -9.28 25.72 13.09
CA LYS A 116 -10.67 25.37 13.39
C LYS A 116 -10.77 24.08 14.22
N GLN A 117 -9.97 23.06 13.88
CA GLN A 117 -9.96 21.82 14.65
C GLN A 117 -9.49 22.04 16.10
N ARG A 118 -8.42 22.84 16.30
CA ARG A 118 -7.93 23.18 17.64
C ARG A 118 -8.96 23.94 18.49
N GLN A 119 -9.76 24.82 17.88
CA GLN A 119 -10.81 25.58 18.58
C GLN A 119 -12.01 24.73 19.02
N VAL A 120 -12.31 23.65 18.30
CA VAL A 120 -13.45 22.76 18.61
C VAL A 120 -13.06 21.69 19.63
N SER A 121 -11.77 21.35 19.73
CA SER A 121 -11.25 20.40 20.72
C SER A 121 -10.98 21.02 22.10
N LEU A 122 -11.22 22.33 22.27
CA LEU A 122 -11.15 23.08 23.52
C LEU A 122 -12.57 23.42 24.00
#